data_AF-A0A950XHH6-F1
#
_entry.id   AF-A0A950XHH6-F1
#
_cell.length_a   1.000
_cell.length_b   1.000
_cell.length_c   1.000
_cell.angle_alpha   90.00
_cell.angle_beta   90.00
_cell.angle_gamma   90.00
#
_symmetry.space_group_name_H-M   'P 1'
#
loop_
_entity.id
_entity.type
_entity.pdbx_description
1 polymer ?
#
loop_
_entity_poly.entity_id
_entity_poly.type
_entity_poly.pdbx_seq_one_letter_code
_entity_poly.pdbx_strand_id
1 'polypeptide(L)'
;MTAAIYLGWLIAIVLVAVGLFAWLAPHSLARHYGVSVEGERETAYVRATGIRDVAIGVVLGATAYLHVLPLLIVVAAVGIIVSIADIWVVARHGGAHRRHAAHAIHASGVVAFGLVIAMALFAVGR
;
A
#
# COMPACT_ATOMS: atom_id res chain seq x y z
N MET A 1 21.74 -8.52 -7.82
CA MET A 1 20.41 -8.04 -7.40
C MET A 1 20.26 -6.57 -7.76
N THR A 2 19.15 -6.16 -8.37
CA THR A 2 18.94 -4.76 -8.80
C THR A 2 18.34 -3.92 -7.66
N ALA A 3 18.52 -2.61 -7.71
CA ALA A 3 17.99 -1.72 -6.68
C ALA A 3 16.44 -1.75 -6.58
N ALA A 4 15.76 -2.10 -7.69
CA ALA A 4 14.32 -2.34 -7.71
C ALA A 4 13.88 -3.50 -6.79
N ILE A 5 14.70 -4.55 -6.66
CA ILE A 5 14.39 -5.70 -5.80
C ILE A 5 14.45 -5.31 -4.32
N TYR A 6 15.47 -4.55 -3.92
CA TYR A 6 15.57 -4.07 -2.54
C TYR A 6 14.43 -3.12 -2.16
N LEU A 7 14.07 -2.22 -3.08
CA LEU A 7 12.92 -1.34 -2.88
C LEU A 7 11.60 -2.12 -2.83
N GLY A 8 11.44 -3.13 -3.68
CA GLY A 8 10.29 -4.04 -3.65
C GLY A 8 10.15 -4.76 -2.31
N TRP A 9 11.25 -5.26 -1.76
CA TRP A 9 11.27 -5.85 -0.40
C TRP A 9 10.90 -4.85 0.69
N LEU A 10 11.46 -3.64 0.65
CA LEU A 10 11.15 -2.61 1.62
C LEU A 10 9.65 -2.29 1.63
N ILE A 11 9.06 -2.09 0.45
CA ILE A 11 7.62 -1.80 0.31
C ILE A 11 6.78 -3.01 0.75
N ALA A 12 7.19 -4.24 0.40
CA ALA A 12 6.50 -5.45 0.83
C ALA A 12 6.43 -5.55 2.36
N ILE A 13 7.55 -5.29 3.05
CA ILE A 13 7.61 -5.30 4.52
C ILE A 13 6.69 -4.24 5.12
N VAL A 14 6.71 -3.01 4.58
CA VAL A 14 5.85 -1.91 5.05
C VAL A 14 4.38 -2.26 4.87
N LEU A 15 3.98 -2.79 3.71
CA LEU A 15 2.58 -3.19 3.44
C LEU A 15 2.11 -4.31 4.36
N VAL A 16 2.94 -5.32 4.60
CA VAL A 16 2.62 -6.39 5.55
C VAL A 16 2.47 -5.81 6.96
N ALA A 17 3.37 -4.94 7.40
CA ALA A 17 3.30 -4.33 8.73
C ALA A 17 2.03 -3.47 8.90
N VAL A 18 1.72 -2.60 7.91
CA VAL A 18 0.52 -1.75 7.93
C VAL A 18 -0.74 -2.61 7.87
N GLY A 19 -0.77 -3.63 7.01
CA GLY A 19 -1.93 -4.51 6.87
C GLY A 19 -2.20 -5.34 8.12
N LEU A 20 -1.15 -5.86 8.78
CA LEU A 20 -1.27 -6.54 10.08
C LEU A 20 -1.74 -5.57 11.17
N PHE A 21 -1.23 -4.34 11.18
CA PHE A 21 -1.67 -3.33 12.14
C PHE A 21 -3.15 -2.95 11.94
N ALA A 22 -3.60 -2.80 10.69
CA ALA A 22 -5.00 -2.57 10.34
C ALA A 22 -5.91 -3.72 10.79
N TRP A 23 -5.42 -4.96 10.67
CA TRP A 23 -6.16 -6.15 11.06
C TRP A 23 -6.29 -6.30 12.58
N LEU A 24 -5.19 -6.10 13.31
CA LEU A 24 -5.12 -6.27 14.77
C LEU A 24 -5.69 -5.08 15.55
N ALA A 25 -5.49 -3.85 15.06
CA ALA A 25 -5.84 -2.61 15.75
C ALA A 25 -6.63 -1.62 14.85
N PRO A 26 -7.78 -2.04 14.27
CA PRO A 26 -8.53 -1.24 13.29
C PRO A 26 -8.97 0.13 13.83
N HIS A 27 -9.39 0.22 15.10
CA HIS A 27 -9.79 1.48 15.74
C HIS A 27 -8.62 2.46 15.88
N SER A 28 -7.43 1.97 16.23
CA SER A 28 -6.24 2.81 16.35
C SER A 28 -5.82 3.36 14.99
N LEU A 29 -5.88 2.53 13.95
CA LEU A 29 -5.56 2.96 12.60
C LEU A 29 -6.60 3.96 12.05
N ALA A 30 -7.89 3.69 12.22
CA ALA A 30 -8.95 4.58 11.76
C ALA A 30 -8.88 5.97 12.42
N ARG A 31 -8.49 6.05 13.70
CA ARG A 31 -8.22 7.32 14.38
C ARG A 31 -7.09 8.11 13.72
N HIS A 32 -6.03 7.46 13.22
CA HIS A 32 -4.98 8.15 12.47
C HIS A 32 -5.49 8.71 11.14
N TYR A 33 -6.48 8.05 10.54
CA TYR A 33 -7.17 8.51 9.35
C TYR A 33 -8.29 9.54 9.62
N GLY A 34 -8.56 9.86 10.89
CA GLY A 34 -9.63 10.79 11.27
C GLY A 34 -11.04 10.27 10.99
N VAL A 35 -11.19 8.95 10.84
CA VAL A 35 -12.48 8.27 10.62
C VAL A 35 -12.87 7.59 11.92
N SER A 36 -14.11 7.80 12.39
CA SER A 36 -14.64 7.03 13.51
C SER A 36 -15.09 5.65 13.00
N VAL A 37 -14.62 4.61 13.67
CA VAL A 37 -15.06 3.23 13.47
C VAL A 37 -15.84 2.87 14.73
N GLU A 38 -17.16 3.00 14.66
CA GLU A 38 -18.04 2.81 15.82
C GLU A 38 -18.88 1.53 15.73
N GLY A 39 -18.94 0.89 14.55
CA GLY A 39 -19.70 -0.34 14.32
C GLY A 39 -18.85 -1.52 13.82
N GLU A 40 -19.46 -2.69 13.86
CA GLU A 40 -18.84 -3.95 13.40
C GLU A 40 -18.55 -3.93 11.89
N ARG A 41 -19.39 -3.26 11.10
CA ARG A 41 -19.23 -3.19 9.63
C ARG A 41 -18.01 -2.37 9.24
N GLU A 42 -17.82 -1.23 9.87
CA GLU A 42 -16.69 -0.33 9.67
C GLU A 42 -15.40 -1.02 10.12
N THR A 43 -15.45 -1.73 11.25
CA THR A 43 -14.32 -2.53 11.75
C THR A 43 -13.95 -3.64 10.78
N ALA A 44 -14.94 -4.38 10.27
CA ALA A 44 -14.72 -5.44 9.28
C ALA A 44 -14.12 -4.88 7.98
N TYR A 45 -14.55 -3.68 7.55
CA TYR A 45 -13.98 -3.02 6.38
C TYR A 45 -12.50 -2.68 6.56
N VAL A 46 -12.10 -2.07 7.69
CA VAL A 46 -10.68 -1.75 7.97
C VAL A 46 -9.83 -3.03 8.07
N ARG A 47 -10.39 -4.10 8.62
CA ARG A 47 -9.72 -5.41 8.65
C ARG A 47 -9.53 -5.99 7.25
N ALA A 48 -10.55 -5.87 6.39
CA ALA A 48 -10.49 -6.35 5.01
C ALA A 48 -9.45 -5.57 4.19
N THR A 49 -9.36 -4.25 4.34
CA THR A 49 -8.29 -3.46 3.70
C THR A 49 -6.92 -3.81 4.26
N GLY A 50 -6.82 -4.12 5.56
CA GLY A 50 -5.60 -4.66 6.15
C GLY A 50 -5.14 -5.97 5.52
N ILE A 51 -6.04 -6.94 5.35
CA ILE A 51 -5.74 -8.22 4.68
C ILE A 51 -5.31 -8.01 3.23
N ARG A 52 -5.96 -7.08 2.51
CA ARG A 52 -5.56 -6.67 1.16
C ARG A 52 -4.11 -6.20 1.13
N ASP A 53 -3.72 -5.31 2.03
CA ASP A 53 -2.36 -4.76 2.07
C ASP A 53 -1.33 -5.85 2.40
N VAL A 54 -1.65 -6.78 3.31
CA VAL A 54 -0.82 -7.98 3.55
C VAL A 54 -0.67 -8.81 2.28
N ALA A 55 -1.77 -9.09 1.57
CA ALA A 55 -1.75 -9.89 0.35
C ALA A 55 -0.88 -9.23 -0.74
N ILE A 56 -1.03 -7.92 -0.96
CA ILE A 56 -0.20 -7.16 -1.91
C ILE A 56 1.27 -7.22 -1.49
N GLY A 57 1.57 -7.01 -0.21
CA GLY A 57 2.93 -7.08 0.33
C GLY A 57 3.57 -8.46 0.13
N VAL A 58 2.83 -9.54 0.40
CA VAL A 58 3.29 -10.93 0.19
C VAL A 58 3.57 -11.21 -1.28
N VAL A 59 2.66 -10.82 -2.19
CA VAL A 59 2.85 -11.02 -3.64
C VAL A 59 4.05 -10.22 -4.16
N LEU A 60 4.19 -8.97 -3.71
CA LEU A 60 5.33 -8.13 -4.07
C LEU A 60 6.65 -8.71 -3.55
N GLY A 61 6.68 -9.15 -2.28
CA GLY A 61 7.85 -9.76 -1.66
C GLY A 61 8.24 -11.09 -2.34
N ALA A 62 7.28 -11.95 -2.66
CA ALA A 62 7.52 -13.18 -3.42
C ALA A 62 8.07 -12.89 -4.80
N THR A 63 7.52 -11.89 -5.49
CA THR A 63 8.01 -11.47 -6.81
C THR A 63 9.43 -10.92 -6.76
N ALA A 64 9.75 -10.12 -5.73
CA ALA A 64 11.09 -9.61 -5.46
C ALA A 64 12.07 -10.75 -5.13
N TYR A 65 11.65 -11.74 -4.32
CA TYR A 65 12.44 -12.93 -3.98
C TYR A 65 12.76 -13.79 -5.21
N LEU A 66 11.79 -13.96 -6.10
CA LEU A 66 11.95 -14.74 -7.33
C LEU A 66 12.67 -13.95 -8.45
N HIS A 67 12.98 -12.67 -8.22
CA HIS A 67 13.68 -11.79 -9.15
C HIS A 67 12.98 -11.61 -10.52
N VAL A 68 11.65 -11.76 -10.56
CA VAL A 68 10.86 -11.66 -11.80
C VAL A 68 10.48 -10.20 -12.07
N LEU A 69 11.37 -9.45 -12.73
CA LEU A 69 11.19 -8.00 -12.97
C LEU A 69 9.88 -7.63 -13.71
N PRO A 70 9.45 -8.33 -14.77
CA PRO A 70 8.18 -8.00 -15.43
C PRO A 70 6.98 -8.12 -14.49
N LEU A 71 6.96 -9.17 -13.66
CA LEU A 71 5.91 -9.35 -12.67
C LEU A 71 5.99 -8.27 -11.58
N LEU A 72 7.20 -7.86 -11.18
CA LEU A 72 7.39 -6.79 -10.20
C LEU A 72 6.78 -5.47 -10.69
N ILE A 73 6.96 -5.17 -11.98
CA ILE A 73 6.36 -4.00 -12.64
C ILE A 73 4.84 -4.08 -12.61
N VAL A 74 4.26 -5.24 -12.97
CA VAL A 74 2.80 -5.44 -12.97
C VAL A 74 2.22 -5.28 -11.57
N VAL A 75 2.83 -5.91 -10.56
CA VAL A 75 2.38 -5.80 -9.16
C VAL A 75 2.48 -4.36 -8.66
N ALA A 76 3.58 -3.66 -8.99
CA ALA A 76 3.74 -2.26 -8.62
C ALA A 76 2.71 -1.35 -9.32
N ALA A 77 2.38 -1.60 -10.59
CA ALA A 77 1.35 -0.85 -11.31
C ALA A 77 -0.04 -1.03 -10.66
N VAL A 78 -0.39 -2.25 -10.25
CA VAL A 78 -1.60 -2.51 -9.47
C VAL A 78 -1.56 -1.77 -8.13
N GLY A 79 -0.40 -1.76 -7.46
CA GLY A 79 -0.19 -0.99 -6.22
C GLY A 79 -0.45 0.51 -6.36
N ILE A 80 -0.04 1.10 -7.49
CA ILE A 80 -0.36 2.51 -7.83
C ILE A 80 -1.87 2.69 -7.96
N ILE A 81 -2.55 1.81 -8.70
CA ILE A 81 -4.00 1.90 -8.90
C ILE A 81 -4.74 1.83 -7.55
N VAL A 82 -4.35 0.89 -6.68
CA VAL A 82 -4.94 0.76 -5.32
C VAL A 82 -4.67 2.02 -4.51
N SER A 83 -3.44 2.56 -4.54
CA SER A 83 -3.08 3.77 -3.80
C SER A 83 -3.90 4.99 -4.26
N ILE A 84 -4.12 5.14 -5.58
CA ILE A 84 -4.96 6.21 -6.14
C ILE A 84 -6.43 6.02 -5.71
N ALA A 85 -6.94 4.79 -5.75
CA ALA A 85 -8.29 4.49 -5.31
C ALA A 85 -8.47 4.82 -3.81
N ASP A 86 -7.49 4.47 -2.97
CA ASP A 86 -7.51 4.79 -1.54
C ASP A 86 -7.50 6.31 -1.29
N ILE A 87 -6.65 7.07 -2.00
CA ILE A 87 -6.66 8.55 -1.95
C ILE A 87 -8.05 9.08 -2.30
N TRP A 88 -8.65 8.57 -3.38
CA TRP A 88 -9.97 9.02 -3.83
C TRP A 88 -11.07 8.70 -2.82
N VAL A 89 -11.06 7.50 -2.25
CA VAL A 89 -12.02 7.09 -1.20
C VAL A 89 -11.88 8.00 0.01
N VAL A 90 -10.66 8.24 0.50
CA VAL A 90 -10.39 9.10 1.65
C VAL A 90 -10.74 10.56 1.36
N ALA A 91 -10.46 11.07 0.16
CA ALA A 91 -10.81 12.44 -0.22
C ALA A 91 -12.32 12.66 -0.29
N ARG A 92 -13.09 11.64 -0.67
CA ARG A 92 -14.54 11.72 -0.86
C ARG A 92 -15.35 11.41 0.40
N HIS A 93 -14.84 10.57 1.28
CA HIS A 93 -15.56 10.08 2.48
C HIS A 93 -14.85 10.38 3.80
N GLY A 94 -13.61 10.86 3.77
CA GLY A 94 -12.88 11.30 4.96
C GLY A 94 -13.45 12.62 5.48
N GLY A 95 -13.77 12.67 6.77
CA GLY A 95 -14.35 13.85 7.42
C GLY A 95 -13.50 15.12 7.22
N ALA A 96 -14.17 16.28 7.25
CA ALA A 96 -13.63 17.59 6.83
C ALA A 96 -12.37 18.09 7.57
N HIS A 97 -11.88 17.41 8.60
CA HIS A 97 -11.01 18.04 9.60
C HIS A 97 -9.49 17.84 9.43
N ARG A 98 -8.97 16.91 8.61
CA ARG A 98 -7.49 16.70 8.52
C ARG A 98 -6.97 16.19 7.16
N ARG A 99 -7.19 16.97 6.10
CA ARG A 99 -6.75 16.67 4.72
C ARG A 99 -5.24 16.38 4.52
N HIS A 100 -4.36 16.59 5.49
CA HIS A 100 -2.91 16.54 5.28
C HIS A 100 -2.22 15.17 5.47
N ALA A 101 -2.46 14.45 6.57
CA ALA A 101 -1.63 13.30 6.91
C ALA A 101 -2.03 12.01 6.15
N ALA A 102 -3.33 11.71 6.08
CA ALA A 102 -3.83 10.50 5.40
C ALA A 102 -3.55 10.52 3.89
N HIS A 103 -3.72 11.68 3.25
CA HIS A 103 -3.44 11.83 1.82
C HIS A 103 -1.95 11.69 1.54
N ALA A 104 -1.09 12.19 2.44
CA ALA A 104 0.35 12.03 2.31
C ALA A 104 0.80 10.57 2.39
N ILE A 105 0.19 9.76 3.27
CA ILE A 105 0.49 8.32 3.39
C ILE A 105 0.15 7.58 2.09
N HIS A 106 -1.07 7.74 1.56
CA HIS A 106 -1.44 7.04 0.33
C HIS A 106 -0.70 7.60 -0.91
N ALA A 107 -0.39 8.90 -0.94
CA ALA A 107 0.46 9.49 -1.97
C ALA A 107 1.89 8.90 -1.94
N SER A 108 2.42 8.58 -0.75
CA SER A 108 3.71 7.90 -0.61
C SER A 108 3.68 6.51 -1.24
N GLY A 109 2.54 5.82 -1.22
CA GLY A 109 2.33 4.55 -1.93
C GLY A 109 2.48 4.70 -3.44
N VAL A 110 1.83 5.70 -4.04
CA VAL A 110 1.96 6.01 -5.48
C VAL A 110 3.41 6.26 -5.86
N VAL A 111 4.12 7.08 -5.07
CA VAL A 111 5.53 7.39 -5.31
C VAL A 111 6.41 6.15 -5.17
N ALA A 112 6.24 5.37 -4.09
CA ALA A 112 7.06 4.20 -3.81
C ALA A 112 6.94 3.14 -4.92
N PHE A 113 5.71 2.83 -5.34
CA PHE A 113 5.49 1.89 -6.45
C PHE A 113 5.98 2.47 -7.79
N GLY A 114 5.84 3.76 -8.03
CA GLY A 114 6.39 4.42 -9.22
C GLY A 114 7.91 4.30 -9.30
N LEU A 115 8.61 4.44 -8.17
CA LEU A 115 10.06 4.22 -8.09
C LEU A 115 10.43 2.77 -8.38
N VAL A 116 9.69 1.78 -7.88
CA VAL A 116 9.91 0.36 -8.22
C VAL A 116 9.81 0.14 -9.73
N ILE A 117 8.76 0.68 -10.38
CA ILE A 117 8.57 0.55 -11.83
C ILE A 117 9.73 1.20 -12.58
N ALA A 118 10.08 2.45 -12.25
CA ALA A 118 11.15 3.17 -12.93
C ALA A 118 12.50 2.41 -12.84
N MET A 119 12.82 1.91 -11.65
CA MET A 119 14.07 1.17 -11.42
C MET A 119 14.05 -0.23 -12.07
N ALA A 120 12.89 -0.90 -12.10
CA ALA A 120 12.74 -2.19 -12.76
C ALA A 120 12.85 -2.06 -14.28
N LEU A 121 12.21 -1.05 -14.89
CA LEU A 121 12.32 -0.75 -16.32
C LEU A 121 13.76 -0.39 -16.71
N PHE A 122 14.42 0.44 -15.90
CA PHE A 122 15.83 0.76 -16.10
C PHE A 122 16.73 -0.49 -16.04
N ALA A 123 16.42 -1.45 -15.16
CA ALA A 123 17.16 -2.70 -15.08
C ALA A 123 16.90 -3.67 -16.24
N VAL A 124 15.71 -3.64 -16.85
CA VAL A 124 15.37 -4.47 -18.03
C VAL A 124 16.02 -3.92 -19.31
N GLY A 125 16.19 -2.61 -19.41
CA GLY A 125 16.80 -1.95 -20.58
C GLY A 125 18.33 -1.97 -20.63
N ARG A 126 19.01 -2.66 -19.70
CA ARG A 126 20.48 -2.83 -19.67
C ARG A 126 20.84 -4.27 -19.98
#